data_AF-A0A9P7DV48-F1
#
_entry.id   AF-A0A9P7DV48-F1
#
_cell.length_a   1.000
_cell.length_b   1.000
_cell.length_c   1.000
_cell.angle_alpha   90.00
_cell.angle_beta   90.00
_cell.angle_gamma   90.00
#
_symmetry.space_group_name_H-M   'P 1'
#
loop_
_entity.id
_entity.type
_entity.pdbx_description
1 polymer ?
#
loop_
_entity_poly.entity_id
_entity_poly.type
_entity_poly.pdbx_seq_one_letter_code
_entity_poly.pdbx_strand_id
1 'polypeptide(L)'
;MSETTMQPVPPLQNVNEQQVSDEMLNLELEEASEVEAKLDILLNECLDDFPDDDQSEIAQYASNIARNSITDQTRTKHVRIIKAYITFHMKRTPNWDPKVVTRNTPYDVRMFITQKCGPKADGYEGRKFSTAISTQAALTLWYRSVRPSESVVEWRVHETGQCSGLPTRSRAVSEFMIGLEKTKARQGEVSQSARALLLDDTVFLFAWLLVLRVEEALSLTFESIDALPDERAYFDVDLGTRKNAQTGVSQRMRLCANDQDPKICPKRALIRLAALYGENHDCTGPLFLVINKNGAVTTQPLSSTTISRALARDLQGLGYKSWALYGTHSFRRGGCQHRLRDQGWSPGMVAAWGGWSQVEAVTMFRYFYSPNDNHEHMIDFDRNDGKRVHQGSMGLLVG
;
A
#
# COMPACT_ATOMS: atom_id res chain seq x y z
N MET A 1 -50.82 -20.80 0.79
CA MET A 1 -49.43 -21.29 0.82
C MET A 1 -48.97 -21.43 -0.61
N SER A 2 -48.32 -20.40 -1.16
CA SER A 2 -47.78 -20.41 -2.51
C SER A 2 -46.29 -20.75 -2.41
N GLU A 3 -45.91 -21.91 -2.94
CA GLU A 3 -44.52 -22.31 -3.09
C GLU A 3 -43.83 -21.38 -4.09
N THR A 4 -42.98 -20.48 -3.58
CA THR A 4 -42.09 -19.67 -4.40
C THR A 4 -40.94 -20.57 -4.86
N THR A 5 -41.01 -20.99 -6.11
CA THR A 5 -39.96 -21.76 -6.78
C THR A 5 -38.72 -20.87 -6.90
N MET A 6 -37.65 -21.18 -6.16
CA MET A 6 -36.36 -20.51 -6.30
C MET A 6 -35.83 -20.79 -7.71
N GLN A 7 -35.68 -19.74 -8.52
CA GLN A 7 -35.00 -19.85 -9.80
C GLN A 7 -33.50 -20.13 -9.58
N PRO A 8 -32.87 -20.94 -10.44
CA PRO A 8 -31.45 -21.24 -10.33
C PRO A 8 -30.62 -19.97 -10.52
N VAL A 9 -29.68 -19.76 -9.60
CA VAL A 9 -28.69 -18.69 -9.65
C VAL A 9 -27.92 -18.81 -10.97
N PRO A 10 -27.85 -17.75 -11.81
CA PRO A 10 -27.10 -17.79 -13.04
C PRO A 10 -25.60 -18.02 -12.73
N PRO A 11 -24.87 -18.75 -13.59
CA PRO A 11 -23.44 -18.98 -13.39
C PRO A 11 -22.71 -17.63 -13.34
N LEU A 12 -21.81 -17.51 -12.35
CA LEU A 12 -20.90 -16.37 -12.17
C LEU A 12 -20.29 -15.98 -13.53
N GLN A 13 -20.72 -14.84 -14.08
CA GLN A 13 -20.15 -14.32 -15.31
C GLN A 13 -18.71 -13.91 -15.04
N ASN A 14 -17.84 -14.27 -15.99
CA ASN A 14 -16.40 -14.03 -15.96
C ASN A 14 -16.07 -12.61 -15.48
N VAL A 15 -15.48 -12.52 -14.28
CA VAL A 15 -14.71 -11.36 -13.86
C VAL A 15 -13.71 -11.06 -14.99
N ASN A 16 -13.68 -9.83 -15.49
CA ASN A 16 -12.78 -9.44 -16.58
C ASN A 16 -11.32 -9.49 -16.06
N GLU A 17 -10.65 -10.62 -16.29
CA GLU A 17 -9.29 -10.92 -15.84
C GLU A 17 -8.29 -9.81 -16.21
N GLN A 18 -8.49 -9.17 -17.38
CA GLN A 18 -7.65 -8.07 -17.82
C GLN A 18 -7.76 -6.85 -16.88
N GLN A 19 -8.95 -6.55 -16.39
CA GLN A 19 -9.19 -5.41 -15.51
C GLN A 19 -8.60 -5.64 -14.12
N VAL A 20 -8.67 -6.88 -13.62
CA VAL A 20 -8.01 -7.28 -12.36
C VAL A 20 -6.49 -7.19 -12.54
N SER A 21 -5.97 -7.68 -13.65
CA SER A 21 -4.53 -7.62 -13.96
C SER A 21 -4.02 -6.17 -14.06
N ASP A 22 -4.76 -5.28 -14.71
CA ASP A 22 -4.35 -3.88 -14.88
C ASP A 22 -4.41 -3.13 -13.53
N GLU A 23 -5.39 -3.43 -12.68
CA GLU A 23 -5.44 -2.86 -11.33
C GLU A 23 -4.32 -3.42 -10.45
N MET A 24 -4.05 -4.72 -10.49
CA MET A 24 -2.90 -5.32 -9.79
C MET A 24 -1.56 -4.68 -10.22
N LEU A 25 -1.41 -4.36 -11.51
CA LEU A 25 -0.24 -3.64 -12.01
C LEU A 25 -0.14 -2.23 -11.43
N ASN A 26 -1.24 -1.48 -11.41
CA ASN A 26 -1.27 -0.15 -10.80
C ASN A 26 -0.90 -0.19 -9.31
N LEU A 27 -1.44 -1.18 -8.59
CA LEU A 27 -1.16 -1.40 -7.18
C LEU A 27 0.31 -1.70 -6.89
N GLU A 28 0.93 -2.58 -7.69
CA GLU A 28 2.37 -2.90 -7.58
C GLU A 28 3.23 -1.66 -7.85
N LEU A 29 2.86 -0.84 -8.85
CA LEU A 29 3.58 0.39 -9.17
C LEU A 29 3.47 1.43 -8.02
N GLU A 30 2.31 1.54 -7.39
CA GLU A 30 2.11 2.38 -6.20
C GLU A 30 2.93 1.86 -5.00
N GLU A 31 2.84 0.56 -4.71
CA GLU A 31 3.55 -0.09 -3.61
C GLU A 31 5.08 0.01 -3.76
N ALA A 32 5.61 -0.21 -4.96
CA ALA A 32 7.04 -0.04 -5.21
C ALA A 32 7.50 1.41 -5.02
N SER A 33 6.62 2.42 -5.02
CA SER A 33 6.97 3.78 -4.60
C SER A 33 7.02 3.95 -3.07
N GLU A 34 6.25 3.16 -2.32
CA GLU A 34 6.23 3.17 -0.84
C GLU A 34 7.37 2.32 -0.25
N VAL A 35 7.71 1.22 -0.91
CA VAL A 35 8.86 0.38 -0.57
C VAL A 35 10.17 1.17 -0.67
N GLU A 36 10.28 2.16 -1.57
CA GLU A 36 11.41 3.10 -1.63
C GLU A 36 11.62 3.82 -0.28
N ALA A 37 10.57 4.06 0.52
CA ALA A 37 10.66 4.71 1.84
C ALA A 37 11.06 3.74 2.97
N LYS A 38 10.85 2.42 2.80
CA LYS A 38 11.20 1.36 3.77
C LYS A 38 12.48 0.59 3.40
N LEU A 39 13.18 1.09 2.38
CA LEU A 39 14.22 0.38 1.65
C LEU A 39 15.48 0.11 2.48
N ASP A 40 15.80 0.98 3.45
CA ASP A 40 17.00 0.84 4.27
C ASP A 40 17.06 -0.47 5.07
N ILE A 41 15.90 -0.96 5.51
CA ILE A 41 15.76 -2.22 6.24
C ILE A 41 16.02 -3.39 5.30
N LEU A 42 15.34 -3.44 4.15
CA LEU A 42 15.50 -4.51 3.15
C LEU A 42 16.92 -4.57 2.59
N LEU A 43 17.56 -3.42 2.38
CA LEU A 43 18.93 -3.36 1.90
C LEU A 43 19.91 -3.94 2.93
N ASN A 44 19.71 -3.72 4.23
CA ASN A 44 20.57 -4.31 5.26
C ASN A 44 20.53 -5.84 5.21
N GLU A 45 19.36 -6.43 4.94
CA GLU A 45 19.18 -7.88 4.91
C GLU A 45 19.79 -8.54 3.66
N CYS A 46 19.95 -7.80 2.57
CA CYS A 46 20.38 -8.34 1.27
C CYS A 46 21.78 -7.91 0.86
N LEU A 47 22.50 -7.13 1.68
CA LEU A 47 23.83 -6.61 1.33
C LEU A 47 24.84 -7.73 1.02
N ASP A 48 24.75 -8.84 1.75
CA ASP A 48 25.62 -10.00 1.57
C ASP A 48 25.39 -10.73 0.23
N ASP A 49 24.29 -10.44 -0.47
CA ASP A 49 24.01 -10.98 -1.81
C ASP A 49 24.80 -10.27 -2.93
N PHE A 50 25.43 -9.15 -2.59
CA PHE A 50 26.19 -8.29 -3.51
C PHE A 50 27.60 -8.03 -2.97
N PRO A 51 28.49 -9.04 -3.02
CA PRO A 51 29.86 -8.88 -2.56
C PRO A 51 30.58 -7.82 -3.40
N ASP A 52 31.45 -7.06 -2.75
CA ASP A 52 32.21 -5.93 -3.35
C ASP A 52 33.71 -6.25 -3.49
N ASP A 53 34.03 -7.54 -3.57
CA ASP A 53 35.37 -8.09 -3.67
C ASP A 53 35.93 -8.09 -5.10
N ASP A 54 35.07 -8.04 -6.12
CA ASP A 54 35.49 -7.95 -7.53
C ASP A 54 36.19 -6.59 -7.81
N GLN A 55 37.51 -6.66 -8.04
CA GLN A 55 38.39 -5.53 -8.38
C GLN A 55 38.76 -5.50 -9.87
N SER A 56 38.12 -6.29 -10.73
CA SER A 56 38.36 -6.27 -12.18
C SER A 56 38.13 -4.88 -12.79
N GLU A 57 38.74 -4.60 -13.94
CA GLU A 57 38.57 -3.32 -14.64
C GLU A 57 37.10 -3.02 -14.94
N ILE A 58 36.32 -4.04 -15.30
CA ILE A 58 34.86 -3.95 -15.52
C ILE A 58 34.16 -3.53 -14.22
N ALA A 59 34.52 -4.15 -13.09
CA ALA A 59 33.95 -3.84 -11.79
C ALA A 59 34.30 -2.41 -11.32
N GLN A 60 35.51 -1.94 -11.61
CA GLN A 60 35.94 -0.57 -11.33
C GLN A 60 35.19 0.45 -12.20
N TYR A 61 35.05 0.17 -13.50
CA TYR A 61 34.26 0.98 -14.43
C TYR A 61 32.79 1.07 -13.97
N ALA A 62 32.17 -0.06 -13.66
CA ALA A 62 30.81 -0.13 -13.13
C ALA A 62 30.64 0.68 -11.84
N SER A 63 31.60 0.57 -10.91
CA SER A 63 31.62 1.30 -9.66
C SER A 63 31.70 2.81 -9.87
N ASN A 64 32.59 3.27 -10.76
CA ASN A 64 32.75 4.68 -11.09
C ASN A 64 31.48 5.26 -11.73
N ILE A 65 30.86 4.51 -12.64
CA ILE A 65 29.61 4.93 -13.27
C ILE A 65 28.47 5.02 -12.25
N ALA A 66 28.29 4.00 -11.41
CA ALA A 66 27.26 3.98 -10.38
C ALA A 66 27.43 5.13 -9.37
N ARG A 67 28.67 5.45 -8.98
CA ARG A 67 28.97 6.56 -8.06
C ARG A 67 28.72 7.94 -8.69
N ASN A 68 29.05 8.11 -9.97
CA ASN A 68 28.90 9.40 -10.63
C ASN A 68 27.44 9.77 -10.89
N SER A 69 26.55 8.79 -11.01
CA SER A 69 25.15 9.05 -11.31
C SER A 69 24.26 9.16 -10.08
N ILE A 70 24.79 9.08 -8.86
CA ILE A 70 23.94 9.30 -7.69
C ILE A 70 24.78 10.19 -6.75
N THR A 71 24.24 11.27 -6.11
CA THR A 71 24.97 12.26 -5.25
C THR A 71 24.82 12.30 -3.67
N ASP A 72 23.75 11.85 -2.99
CA ASP A 72 23.60 11.62 -1.50
C ASP A 72 24.18 10.37 -0.74
N GLN A 73 24.05 10.33 0.60
CA GLN A 73 24.69 9.38 1.56
C GLN A 73 24.04 7.99 1.78
N THR A 74 22.77 7.75 1.40
CA THR A 74 22.03 6.47 1.60
C THR A 74 22.47 5.32 0.66
N ARG A 75 23.76 5.28 0.27
CA ARG A 75 24.10 5.05 -1.13
C ARG A 75 25.11 3.98 -1.46
N THR A 76 25.95 3.62 -0.51
CA THR A 76 26.95 2.56 -0.71
C THR A 76 26.27 1.23 -1.05
N LYS A 77 25.08 0.97 -0.49
CA LYS A 77 24.31 -0.25 -0.74
C LYS A 77 23.75 -0.32 -2.16
N HIS A 78 23.11 0.75 -2.63
CA HIS A 78 22.61 0.83 -4.01
C HIS A 78 23.73 0.75 -5.03
N VAL A 79 24.86 1.42 -4.77
CA VAL A 79 26.03 1.36 -5.64
C VAL A 79 26.52 -0.07 -5.81
N ARG A 80 26.52 -0.91 -4.77
CA ARG A 80 26.90 -2.34 -4.88
C ARG A 80 25.96 -3.13 -5.79
N ILE A 81 24.66 -2.94 -5.64
CA ILE A 81 23.65 -3.61 -6.47
C ILE A 81 23.80 -3.18 -7.95
N ILE A 82 23.94 -1.87 -8.19
CA ILE A 82 24.10 -1.32 -9.54
C ILE A 82 25.43 -1.81 -10.16
N LYS A 83 26.52 -1.79 -9.39
CA LYS A 83 27.83 -2.33 -9.80
C LYS A 83 27.70 -3.80 -10.23
N ALA A 84 27.00 -4.62 -9.44
CA ALA A 84 26.78 -6.03 -9.74
C ALA A 84 25.93 -6.21 -11.02
N TYR A 85 24.88 -5.40 -11.21
CA TYR A 85 24.04 -5.40 -12.41
C TYR A 85 24.85 -5.06 -13.67
N ILE A 86 25.62 -3.98 -13.64
CA ILE A 86 26.45 -3.55 -14.78
C ILE A 86 27.51 -4.60 -15.10
N THR A 87 28.20 -5.11 -14.07
CA THR A 87 29.24 -6.13 -14.24
C THR A 87 28.68 -7.42 -14.83
N PHE A 88 27.49 -7.85 -14.40
CA PHE A 88 26.81 -9.03 -14.93
C PHE A 88 26.55 -8.92 -16.43
N HIS A 89 26.02 -7.79 -16.89
CA HIS A 89 25.69 -7.60 -18.31
C HIS A 89 26.93 -7.39 -19.17
N MET A 90 27.92 -6.61 -18.70
CA MET A 90 29.17 -6.42 -19.44
C MET A 90 29.97 -7.72 -19.61
N LYS A 91 29.94 -8.63 -18.62
CA LYS A 91 30.58 -9.96 -18.74
C LYS A 91 29.88 -10.85 -19.77
N ARG A 92 28.56 -10.73 -19.94
CA ARG A 92 27.78 -11.51 -20.93
C ARG A 92 27.85 -10.90 -22.33
N THR A 93 27.83 -9.58 -22.40
CA THR A 93 27.75 -8.82 -23.66
C THR A 93 28.76 -7.68 -23.58
N PRO A 94 29.99 -7.86 -24.12
CA PRO A 94 31.07 -6.87 -23.98
C PRO A 94 30.73 -5.46 -24.51
N ASN A 95 29.80 -5.36 -25.47
CA ASN A 95 29.36 -4.10 -26.06
C ASN A 95 28.07 -3.54 -25.43
N TRP A 96 27.64 -4.07 -24.28
CA TRP A 96 26.45 -3.58 -23.60
C TRP A 96 26.75 -2.24 -22.90
N ASP A 97 25.93 -1.22 -23.19
CA ASP A 97 26.07 0.11 -22.60
C ASP A 97 25.06 0.31 -21.45
N PRO A 98 25.53 0.48 -20.19
CA PRO A 98 24.66 0.66 -19.03
C PRO A 98 23.83 1.95 -19.03
N LYS A 99 24.18 2.93 -19.88
CA LYS A 99 23.49 4.22 -19.97
C LYS A 99 22.42 4.26 -21.06
N VAL A 100 22.48 3.34 -22.02
CA VAL A 100 21.53 3.30 -23.13
C VAL A 100 20.31 2.49 -22.71
N VAL A 101 19.14 3.14 -22.68
CA VAL A 101 17.88 2.46 -22.40
C VAL A 101 17.21 2.11 -23.73
N THR A 102 16.89 0.82 -23.89
CA THR A 102 16.27 0.26 -25.10
C THR A 102 14.99 -0.46 -24.75
N ARG A 103 14.26 -0.93 -25.78
CA ARG A 103 13.10 -1.81 -25.59
C ARG A 103 13.42 -3.11 -24.83
N ASN A 104 14.70 -3.52 -24.80
CA ASN A 104 15.15 -4.74 -24.14
C ASN A 104 15.52 -4.51 -22.66
N THR A 105 15.71 -3.26 -22.23
CA THR A 105 16.15 -2.96 -20.86
C THR A 105 15.25 -3.56 -19.76
N PRO A 106 13.90 -3.58 -19.88
CA PRO A 106 13.06 -4.35 -18.96
C PRO A 106 13.44 -5.84 -18.81
N TYR A 107 13.85 -6.48 -19.91
CA TYR A 107 14.25 -7.88 -19.92
C TYR A 107 15.65 -8.08 -19.35
N ASP A 108 16.55 -7.11 -19.52
CA ASP A 108 17.86 -7.09 -18.87
C ASP A 108 17.72 -7.03 -17.33
N VAL A 109 16.76 -6.23 -16.84
CA VAL A 109 16.41 -6.17 -15.41
C VAL A 109 15.89 -7.52 -14.93
N ARG A 110 14.91 -8.12 -15.63
CA ARG A 110 14.37 -9.44 -15.29
C ARG A 110 15.44 -10.52 -15.31
N MET A 111 16.35 -10.49 -16.28
CA MET A 111 17.43 -11.46 -16.42
C MET A 111 18.37 -11.41 -15.21
N PHE A 112 18.75 -10.21 -14.77
CA PHE A 112 19.59 -10.07 -13.58
C PHE A 112 18.87 -10.51 -12.31
N ILE A 113 17.59 -10.13 -12.12
CA ILE A 113 16.81 -10.59 -10.97
C ILE A 113 16.65 -12.11 -11.00
N THR A 114 16.45 -12.71 -12.17
CA THR A 114 16.40 -14.18 -12.34
C THR A 114 17.73 -14.82 -11.97
N GLN A 115 18.86 -14.25 -12.40
CA GLN A 115 20.19 -14.74 -12.01
C GLN A 115 20.36 -14.78 -10.48
N LYS A 116 19.87 -13.74 -9.80
CA LYS A 116 19.94 -13.64 -8.34
C LYS A 116 18.93 -14.57 -7.65
N CYS A 117 17.66 -14.54 -8.03
CA CYS A 117 16.57 -15.09 -7.23
C CYS A 117 16.02 -16.42 -7.76
N GLY A 118 16.45 -16.86 -8.94
CA GLY A 118 16.02 -18.11 -9.55
C GLY A 118 16.44 -19.34 -8.75
N PRO A 119 15.86 -20.53 -9.04
CA PRO A 119 16.17 -21.76 -8.31
C PRO A 119 17.65 -22.16 -8.42
N LYS A 120 18.29 -22.53 -7.30
CA LYS A 120 19.68 -23.03 -7.31
C LYS A 120 19.85 -24.28 -8.18
N ALA A 121 18.81 -25.11 -8.27
CA ALA A 121 18.79 -26.32 -9.10
C ALA A 121 19.03 -26.01 -10.58
N ASP A 122 18.67 -24.80 -11.03
CA ASP A 122 18.82 -24.36 -12.42
C ASP A 122 20.11 -23.55 -12.65
N GLY A 123 21.01 -23.50 -11.65
CA GLY A 123 22.29 -22.78 -11.72
C GLY A 123 22.24 -21.30 -11.31
N TYR A 124 21.12 -20.85 -10.73
CA TYR A 124 20.97 -19.48 -10.21
C TYR A 124 21.45 -19.36 -8.75
N GLU A 125 21.54 -18.13 -8.23
CA GLU A 125 22.06 -17.90 -6.87
C GLU A 125 21.05 -18.24 -5.75
N GLY A 126 19.75 -18.37 -6.05
CA GLY A 126 18.73 -18.73 -5.07
C GLY A 126 18.52 -17.74 -3.94
N ARG A 127 18.72 -16.44 -4.22
CA ARG A 127 18.47 -15.35 -3.26
C ARG A 127 16.97 -15.16 -2.99
N LYS A 128 16.66 -14.47 -1.89
CA LYS A 128 15.30 -14.26 -1.40
C LYS A 128 14.55 -13.21 -2.24
N PHE A 129 13.23 -13.14 -2.08
CA PHE A 129 12.43 -12.10 -2.73
C PHE A 129 12.85 -10.67 -2.33
N SER A 130 13.32 -10.45 -1.09
CA SER A 130 13.84 -9.15 -0.64
C SER A 130 15.02 -8.65 -1.48
N THR A 131 15.83 -9.56 -2.04
CA THR A 131 16.93 -9.26 -2.95
C THR A 131 16.40 -8.72 -4.28
N ALA A 132 15.31 -9.29 -4.80
CA ALA A 132 14.66 -8.80 -6.02
C ALA A 132 14.10 -7.39 -5.83
N ILE A 133 13.43 -7.13 -4.70
CA ILE A 133 12.89 -5.82 -4.35
C ILE A 133 14.00 -4.77 -4.24
N SER A 134 15.06 -5.09 -3.50
CA SER A 134 16.24 -4.22 -3.36
C SER A 134 16.91 -3.94 -4.71
N THR A 135 16.94 -4.95 -5.60
CA THR A 135 17.45 -4.82 -6.96
C THR A 135 16.61 -3.87 -7.80
N GLN A 136 15.29 -4.07 -7.85
CA GLN A 136 14.37 -3.21 -8.59
C GLN A 136 14.46 -1.75 -8.13
N ALA A 137 14.51 -1.51 -6.81
CA ALA A 137 14.60 -0.16 -6.27
C ALA A 137 15.95 0.52 -6.59
N ALA A 138 17.07 -0.20 -6.42
CA ALA A 138 18.39 0.33 -6.79
C ALA A 138 18.47 0.69 -8.28
N LEU A 139 17.91 -0.16 -9.15
CA LEU A 139 17.88 0.10 -10.58
C LEU A 139 16.91 1.23 -10.95
N THR A 140 15.83 1.41 -10.19
CA THR A 140 14.92 2.56 -10.37
C THR A 140 15.66 3.86 -10.10
N LEU A 141 16.45 3.93 -9.02
CA LEU A 141 17.30 5.08 -8.71
C LEU A 141 18.35 5.33 -9.80
N TRP A 142 18.99 4.28 -10.30
CA TRP A 142 19.95 4.37 -11.40
C TRP A 142 19.32 4.93 -12.68
N TYR A 143 18.18 4.39 -13.12
CA TYR A 143 17.58 4.86 -14.37
C TYR A 143 16.97 6.26 -14.23
N ARG A 144 16.52 6.67 -13.04
CA ARG A 144 16.16 8.07 -12.77
C ARG A 144 17.33 9.02 -12.97
N SER A 145 18.55 8.63 -12.58
CA SER A 145 19.70 9.51 -12.74
C SER A 145 20.30 9.50 -14.14
N VAL A 146 20.23 8.37 -14.85
CA VAL A 146 20.58 8.32 -16.28
C VAL A 146 19.56 9.10 -17.12
N ARG A 147 18.30 9.17 -16.67
CA ARG A 147 17.19 9.81 -17.40
C ARG A 147 16.40 10.78 -16.49
N PRO A 148 16.98 11.93 -16.13
CA PRO A 148 16.42 12.82 -15.11
C PRO A 148 15.09 13.49 -15.50
N SER A 149 14.78 13.59 -16.79
CA SER A 149 13.57 14.22 -17.31
C SER A 149 12.43 13.25 -17.62
N GLU A 150 12.60 11.96 -17.32
CA GLU A 150 11.57 10.96 -17.61
C GLU A 150 10.50 10.90 -16.55
N SER A 151 9.29 10.59 -16.99
CA SER A 151 8.17 10.34 -16.09
C SER A 151 8.42 9.08 -15.25
N VAL A 152 7.99 9.12 -13.98
CA VAL A 152 8.00 7.95 -13.09
C VAL A 152 6.81 7.01 -13.33
N VAL A 153 5.94 7.34 -14.28
CA VAL A 153 4.80 6.51 -14.70
C VAL A 153 5.26 5.26 -15.47
N GLU A 154 4.28 4.44 -15.85
CA GLU A 154 4.45 3.21 -16.62
C GLU A 154 5.37 3.39 -17.83
N TRP A 155 6.31 2.44 -17.98
CA TRP A 155 7.18 2.34 -19.16
C TRP A 155 6.39 2.09 -20.44
N ARG A 156 6.70 2.83 -21.50
CA ARG A 156 6.09 2.65 -22.82
C ARG A 156 7.14 2.65 -23.92
N VAL A 157 6.90 1.83 -24.93
CA VAL A 157 7.67 1.81 -26.17
C VAL A 157 6.74 2.30 -27.27
N HIS A 158 7.05 3.46 -27.84
CA HIS A 158 6.32 4.03 -28.95
C HIS A 158 6.60 3.26 -30.25
N GLU A 159 5.71 3.39 -31.24
CA GLU A 159 5.88 2.78 -32.56
C GLU A 159 7.18 3.19 -33.26
N THR A 160 7.69 4.39 -32.95
CA THR A 160 8.97 4.92 -33.43
C THR A 160 10.19 4.22 -32.81
N GLY A 161 9.99 3.32 -31.84
CA GLY A 161 11.05 2.70 -31.04
C GLY A 161 11.55 3.59 -29.89
N GLN A 162 11.05 4.83 -29.78
CA GLN A 162 11.34 5.69 -28.64
C GLN A 162 10.73 5.09 -27.38
N CYS A 163 11.50 5.08 -26.29
CA CYS A 163 11.05 4.56 -25.02
C CYS A 163 10.83 5.70 -24.03
N SER A 164 9.71 5.71 -23.30
CA SER A 164 9.39 6.69 -22.26
C SER A 164 9.16 6.02 -20.91
N GLY A 165 9.50 6.71 -19.82
CA GLY A 165 9.36 6.20 -18.46
C GLY A 165 10.55 5.37 -17.97
N LEU A 166 10.40 4.74 -16.80
CA LEU A 166 11.45 3.94 -16.17
C LEU A 166 11.30 2.46 -16.51
N PRO A 167 12.35 1.77 -17.01
CA PRO A 167 12.24 0.37 -17.43
C PRO A 167 11.90 -0.59 -16.28
N THR A 168 12.25 -0.24 -15.03
CA THR A 168 11.89 -0.97 -13.81
C THR A 168 10.40 -0.88 -13.46
N ARG A 169 9.68 0.08 -14.05
CA ARG A 169 8.23 0.33 -13.90
C ARG A 169 7.45 -0.19 -15.11
N SER A 170 8.03 -1.12 -15.87
CA SER A 170 7.37 -1.75 -17.01
C SER A 170 6.46 -2.89 -16.57
N ARG A 171 5.37 -3.10 -17.30
CA ARG A 171 4.48 -4.26 -17.13
C ARG A 171 5.25 -5.57 -17.07
N ALA A 172 6.23 -5.75 -17.96
CA ALA A 172 7.09 -6.94 -17.98
C ALA A 172 7.86 -7.17 -16.68
N VAL A 173 8.40 -6.10 -16.05
CA VAL A 173 9.10 -6.22 -14.77
C VAL A 173 8.09 -6.44 -13.63
N SER A 174 6.99 -5.70 -13.59
CA SER A 174 5.96 -5.84 -12.55
C SER A 174 5.30 -7.23 -12.54
N GLU A 175 4.86 -7.75 -13.69
CA GLU A 175 4.31 -9.11 -13.80
C GLU A 175 5.33 -10.16 -13.37
N PHE A 176 6.61 -9.95 -13.70
CA PHE A 176 7.69 -10.82 -13.25
C PHE A 176 7.89 -10.76 -11.73
N MET A 177 7.86 -9.57 -11.13
CA MET A 177 7.98 -9.40 -9.67
C MET A 177 6.82 -10.07 -8.93
N ILE A 178 5.58 -9.88 -9.40
CA ILE A 178 4.38 -10.55 -8.87
C ILE A 178 4.52 -12.09 -8.97
N GLY A 179 4.94 -12.59 -10.14
CA GLY A 179 5.15 -14.03 -10.35
C GLY A 179 6.27 -14.61 -9.48
N LEU A 180 7.35 -13.87 -9.31
CA LEU A 180 8.47 -14.23 -8.44
C LEU A 180 8.02 -14.25 -6.98
N GLU A 181 7.28 -13.24 -6.51
CA GLU A 181 6.74 -13.20 -5.16
C GLU A 181 5.85 -14.42 -4.88
N LYS A 182 4.90 -14.72 -5.80
CA LYS A 182 4.04 -15.92 -5.70
C LYS A 182 4.87 -17.21 -5.62
N THR A 183 5.91 -17.32 -6.45
CA THR A 183 6.80 -18.50 -6.47
C THR A 183 7.58 -18.65 -5.17
N LYS A 184 8.12 -17.55 -4.65
CA LYS A 184 8.87 -17.51 -3.39
C LYS A 184 7.99 -17.81 -2.18
N ALA A 185 6.76 -17.28 -2.17
CA ALA A 185 5.76 -17.62 -1.17
C ALA A 185 5.43 -19.13 -1.17
N ARG A 186 5.28 -19.77 -2.34
CA ARG A 186 5.08 -21.24 -2.44
C ARG A 186 6.27 -22.04 -1.91
N GLN A 187 7.48 -21.49 -1.98
CA GLN A 187 8.70 -22.08 -1.41
C GLN A 187 8.80 -21.84 0.11
N GLY A 188 7.80 -21.22 0.74
CA GLY A 188 7.78 -20.91 2.16
C GLY A 188 8.57 -19.66 2.54
N GLU A 189 9.03 -18.87 1.55
CA GLU A 189 9.58 -17.55 1.85
C GLU A 189 8.47 -16.60 2.29
N VAL A 190 8.69 -15.96 3.42
CA VAL A 190 7.75 -15.04 4.06
C VAL A 190 8.06 -13.65 3.55
N SER A 191 7.20 -13.10 2.68
CA SER A 191 7.21 -11.66 2.42
C SER A 191 6.62 -10.98 3.66
N GLN A 192 7.43 -10.78 4.72
CA GLN A 192 6.97 -10.20 5.98
C GLN A 192 6.61 -8.70 5.85
N SER A 193 7.12 -8.00 4.84
CA SER A 193 7.09 -6.53 4.83
C SER A 193 5.94 -5.90 4.03
N ALA A 194 5.33 -6.59 3.07
CA ALA A 194 4.28 -6.04 2.20
C ALA A 194 2.89 -6.54 2.60
N ARG A 195 2.72 -7.87 2.62
CA ARG A 195 1.43 -8.54 2.81
C ARG A 195 0.80 -8.33 4.18
N ALA A 196 1.62 -8.26 5.23
CA ALA A 196 1.13 -8.01 6.58
C ALA A 196 0.65 -6.55 6.74
N LEU A 197 1.35 -5.59 6.12
CA LEU A 197 0.93 -4.19 6.12
C LEU A 197 -0.41 -4.02 5.39
N LEU A 198 -0.56 -4.66 4.23
CA LEU A 198 -1.81 -4.59 3.45
C LEU A 198 -3.04 -5.07 4.24
N LEU A 199 -2.88 -6.12 5.05
CA LEU A 199 -3.96 -6.63 5.90
C LEU A 199 -4.27 -5.66 7.05
N ASP A 200 -3.24 -5.22 7.78
CA ASP A 200 -3.37 -4.28 8.90
C ASP A 200 -4.02 -2.96 8.43
N ASP A 201 -3.55 -2.42 7.31
CA ASP A 201 -4.04 -1.19 6.67
C ASP A 201 -5.50 -1.31 6.22
N THR A 202 -5.90 -2.47 5.69
CA THR A 202 -7.30 -2.70 5.31
C THR A 202 -8.21 -2.69 6.53
N VAL A 203 -7.77 -3.29 7.66
CA VAL A 203 -8.53 -3.23 8.92
C VAL A 203 -8.64 -1.80 9.42
N PHE A 204 -7.53 -1.05 9.41
CA PHE A 204 -7.50 0.37 9.80
C PHE A 204 -8.43 1.22 8.93
N LEU A 205 -8.38 1.02 7.61
CA LEU A 205 -9.21 1.74 6.66
C LEU A 205 -10.69 1.45 6.88
N PHE A 206 -11.07 0.18 7.07
CA PHE A 206 -12.46 -0.18 7.34
C PHE A 206 -12.94 0.38 8.68
N ALA A 207 -12.10 0.32 9.73
CA ALA A 207 -12.42 0.92 11.02
C ALA A 207 -12.63 2.44 10.91
N TRP A 208 -11.82 3.12 10.11
CA TRP A 208 -11.89 4.57 9.89
C TRP A 208 -13.06 4.99 8.98
N LEU A 209 -13.26 4.30 7.86
CA LEU A 209 -14.35 4.58 6.92
C LEU A 209 -15.72 4.22 7.50
N LEU A 210 -15.87 3.10 8.18
CA LEU A 210 -17.16 2.70 8.75
C LEU A 210 -17.38 3.26 10.16
N VAL A 211 -16.39 3.97 10.70
CA VAL A 211 -16.42 4.53 12.06
C VAL A 211 -16.69 3.42 13.09
N LEU A 212 -16.01 2.29 12.89
CA LEU A 212 -16.09 1.10 13.72
C LEU A 212 -15.00 1.12 14.79
N ARG A 213 -15.25 0.43 15.90
CA ARG A 213 -14.15 -0.03 16.75
C ARG A 213 -13.35 -1.08 15.98
N VAL A 214 -12.05 -1.21 16.24
CA VAL A 214 -11.24 -2.24 15.56
C VAL A 214 -11.81 -3.64 15.78
N GLU A 215 -12.36 -3.93 16.96
CA GLU A 215 -12.99 -5.22 17.26
C GLU A 215 -14.24 -5.46 16.41
N GLU A 216 -14.99 -4.40 16.09
CA GLU A 216 -16.15 -4.48 15.20
C GLU A 216 -15.69 -4.70 13.75
N ALA A 217 -14.63 -4.02 13.31
CA ALA A 217 -14.05 -4.23 11.98
C ALA A 217 -13.51 -5.67 11.82
N LEU A 218 -12.80 -6.20 12.83
CA LEU A 218 -12.30 -7.57 12.85
C LEU A 218 -13.41 -8.63 12.88
N SER A 219 -14.63 -8.25 13.28
CA SER A 219 -15.79 -9.14 13.29
C SER A 219 -16.54 -9.19 11.95
N LEU A 220 -16.15 -8.38 10.96
CA LEU A 220 -16.71 -8.45 9.61
C LEU A 220 -16.45 -9.83 9.01
N THR A 221 -17.41 -10.31 8.25
CA THR A 221 -17.35 -11.59 7.56
C THR A 221 -17.43 -11.37 6.05
N PHE A 222 -17.04 -12.34 5.24
CA PHE A 222 -17.22 -12.22 3.79
C PHE A 222 -18.68 -12.02 3.40
N GLU A 223 -19.60 -12.66 4.13
CA GLU A 223 -21.05 -12.53 3.93
C GLU A 223 -21.57 -11.13 4.30
N SER A 224 -20.80 -10.36 5.07
CA SER A 224 -21.12 -8.95 5.35
C SER A 224 -20.77 -8.01 4.19
N ILE A 225 -20.08 -8.48 3.15
CA ILE A 225 -19.64 -7.67 2.02
C ILE A 225 -20.52 -8.00 0.80
N ASP A 226 -21.43 -7.08 0.47
CA ASP A 226 -22.27 -7.16 -0.74
C ASP A 226 -21.58 -6.42 -1.88
N ALA A 227 -20.69 -7.13 -2.58
CA ALA A 227 -20.00 -6.65 -3.77
C ALA A 227 -20.67 -7.24 -5.01
N LEU A 228 -21.61 -6.49 -5.58
CA LEU A 228 -22.28 -6.89 -6.83
C LEU A 228 -21.25 -7.07 -7.97
N PRO A 229 -21.32 -8.18 -8.72
CA PRO A 229 -20.54 -8.34 -9.94
C PRO A 229 -20.79 -7.13 -10.87
N ASP A 230 -19.72 -6.61 -11.48
CA ASP A 230 -19.71 -5.42 -12.37
C ASP A 230 -19.92 -4.05 -11.72
N GLU A 231 -20.33 -3.97 -10.44
CA GLU A 231 -20.40 -2.69 -9.74
C GLU A 231 -19.00 -2.23 -9.30
N ARG A 232 -18.59 -1.08 -9.84
CA ARG A 232 -17.26 -0.49 -9.63
C ARG A 232 -17.29 0.70 -8.69
N ALA A 233 -18.40 1.41 -8.65
CA ALA A 233 -18.51 2.66 -7.92
C ALA A 233 -18.65 2.44 -6.41
N TYR A 234 -19.16 1.30 -5.97
CA TYR A 234 -19.33 1.02 -4.54
C TYR A 234 -19.43 -0.49 -4.22
N PHE A 235 -19.55 -0.78 -2.93
CA PHE A 235 -20.08 -2.02 -2.37
C PHE A 235 -20.77 -1.70 -1.05
N ASP A 236 -21.67 -2.57 -0.61
CA ASP A 236 -22.39 -2.40 0.65
C ASP A 236 -21.78 -3.32 1.73
N VAL A 237 -21.79 -2.85 2.98
CA VAL A 237 -21.32 -3.57 4.16
C VAL A 237 -22.47 -3.72 5.13
N ASP A 238 -22.87 -4.95 5.39
CA ASP A 238 -23.94 -5.29 6.32
C ASP A 238 -23.37 -5.55 7.71
N LEU A 239 -23.63 -4.62 8.62
CA LEU A 239 -23.25 -4.79 10.02
C LEU A 239 -24.31 -5.60 10.75
N GLY A 240 -23.87 -6.66 11.43
CA GLY A 240 -24.70 -7.40 12.38
C GLY A 240 -25.21 -6.51 13.52
N THR A 241 -26.14 -7.05 14.32
CA THR A 241 -26.70 -6.33 15.48
C THR A 241 -25.60 -5.95 16.46
N ARG A 242 -25.30 -4.65 16.56
CA ARG A 242 -24.33 -4.12 17.52
C ARG A 242 -24.84 -4.30 18.95
N LYS A 243 -23.92 -4.39 19.93
CA LYS A 243 -24.23 -4.58 21.36
C LYS A 243 -25.28 -3.61 21.92
N ASN A 244 -25.42 -2.42 21.33
CA ASN A 244 -26.32 -1.37 21.80
C ASN A 244 -27.48 -1.09 20.82
N ALA A 245 -27.63 -1.88 19.75
CA ALA A 245 -28.74 -1.73 18.81
C ALA A 245 -30.04 -2.24 19.44
N GLN A 246 -30.71 -1.38 20.21
CA GLN A 246 -31.98 -1.71 20.89
C GLN A 246 -33.10 -2.17 19.95
N THR A 247 -33.00 -1.85 18.65
CA THR A 247 -34.02 -2.14 17.65
C THR A 247 -33.80 -3.45 16.89
N GLY A 248 -32.64 -4.10 17.02
CA GLY A 248 -32.31 -5.32 16.27
C GLY A 248 -32.16 -5.12 14.76
N VAL A 249 -32.17 -3.88 14.27
CA VAL A 249 -32.07 -3.56 12.84
C VAL A 249 -30.61 -3.65 12.40
N SER A 250 -30.33 -4.48 11.40
CA SER A 250 -29.03 -4.53 10.72
C SER A 250 -28.78 -3.21 9.98
N GLN A 251 -27.57 -2.68 10.09
CA GLN A 251 -27.18 -1.43 9.44
C GLN A 251 -26.37 -1.74 8.19
N ARG A 252 -26.92 -1.42 7.02
CA ARG A 252 -26.22 -1.46 5.74
C ARG A 252 -25.49 -0.15 5.49
N MET A 253 -24.21 -0.22 5.15
CA MET A 253 -23.35 0.94 4.93
C MET A 253 -22.69 0.86 3.56
N ARG A 254 -22.80 1.91 2.75
CA ARG A 254 -22.23 1.96 1.40
C ARG A 254 -20.85 2.57 1.37
N LEU A 255 -19.86 1.83 0.88
CA LEU A 255 -18.50 2.31 0.67
C LEU A 255 -18.26 2.55 -0.83
N CYS A 256 -18.07 3.81 -1.20
CA CYS A 256 -17.77 4.18 -2.59
C CYS A 256 -16.28 3.99 -2.90
N ALA A 257 -15.97 3.62 -4.13
CA ALA A 257 -14.62 3.71 -4.68
C ALA A 257 -14.15 5.16 -4.64
N ASN A 258 -12.85 5.35 -4.37
CA ASN A 258 -12.22 6.66 -4.31
C ASN A 258 -11.05 6.69 -5.28
N ASP A 259 -11.34 7.00 -6.54
CA ASP A 259 -10.31 7.10 -7.57
C ASP A 259 -9.45 8.37 -7.45
N GLN A 260 -9.92 9.37 -6.68
CA GLN A 260 -9.19 10.61 -6.43
C GLN A 260 -8.09 10.42 -5.39
N ASP A 261 -8.36 9.58 -4.38
CA ASP A 261 -7.35 9.14 -3.42
C ASP A 261 -7.34 7.61 -3.32
N PRO A 262 -6.56 6.96 -4.21
CA PRO A 262 -6.39 5.52 -4.22
C PRO A 262 -5.99 4.88 -2.89
N LYS A 263 -5.26 5.62 -2.05
CA LYS A 263 -4.71 5.09 -0.80
C LYS A 263 -5.78 4.82 0.25
N ILE A 264 -6.89 5.54 0.18
CA ILE A 264 -8.04 5.37 1.07
C ILE A 264 -9.24 4.76 0.34
N CYS A 265 -9.03 4.19 -0.86
CA CYS A 265 -10.10 3.58 -1.63
C CYS A 265 -10.49 2.20 -1.05
N PRO A 266 -11.72 2.05 -0.51
CA PRO A 266 -12.13 0.78 0.11
C PRO A 266 -12.25 -0.36 -0.90
N LYS A 267 -12.61 -0.06 -2.16
CA LYS A 267 -12.71 -1.07 -3.23
C LYS A 267 -11.33 -1.63 -3.57
N ARG A 268 -10.32 -0.77 -3.70
CA ARG A 268 -8.91 -1.19 -3.91
C ARG A 268 -8.40 -2.00 -2.73
N ALA A 269 -8.75 -1.62 -1.51
CA ALA A 269 -8.37 -2.39 -0.31
C ALA A 269 -8.95 -3.82 -0.33
N LEU A 270 -10.21 -3.99 -0.75
CA LEU A 270 -10.78 -5.33 -0.96
C LEU A 270 -10.11 -6.12 -2.08
N ILE A 271 -9.76 -5.48 -3.19
CA ILE A 271 -9.03 -6.14 -4.30
C ILE A 271 -7.66 -6.62 -3.82
N ARG A 272 -6.94 -5.80 -3.05
CA ARG A 272 -5.65 -6.17 -2.43
C ARG A 272 -5.84 -7.35 -1.47
N LEU A 273 -6.89 -7.34 -0.66
CA LEU A 273 -7.21 -8.43 0.25
C LEU A 273 -7.53 -9.74 -0.50
N ALA A 274 -8.30 -9.67 -1.59
CA ALA A 274 -8.62 -10.82 -2.42
C ALA A 274 -7.36 -11.38 -3.12
N ALA A 275 -6.49 -10.50 -3.65
CA ALA A 275 -5.22 -10.90 -4.25
C ALA A 275 -4.29 -11.58 -3.24
N LEU A 276 -4.30 -11.12 -1.98
CA LEU A 276 -3.57 -11.72 -0.88
C LEU A 276 -4.10 -13.13 -0.53
N TYR A 277 -5.41 -13.34 -0.58
CA TYR A 277 -6.03 -14.63 -0.26
C TYR A 277 -5.90 -15.64 -1.41
N GLY A 278 -5.87 -15.15 -2.64
CA GLY A 278 -5.73 -15.95 -3.85
C GLY A 278 -7.06 -16.52 -4.33
N GLU A 279 -7.06 -16.97 -5.58
CA GLU A 279 -8.26 -17.38 -6.33
C GLU A 279 -8.97 -18.61 -5.75
N ASN A 280 -8.26 -19.45 -4.98
CA ASN A 280 -8.78 -20.70 -4.45
C ASN A 280 -9.34 -20.58 -3.03
N HIS A 281 -9.49 -19.36 -2.49
CA HIS A 281 -10.02 -19.18 -1.15
C HIS A 281 -11.56 -19.15 -1.18
N ASP A 282 -12.21 -19.95 -0.35
CA ASP A 282 -13.68 -20.14 -0.37
C ASP A 282 -14.48 -18.91 0.07
N CYS A 283 -13.81 -17.86 0.57
CA CYS A 283 -14.40 -16.56 0.93
C CYS A 283 -15.65 -16.67 1.81
N THR A 284 -15.56 -17.49 2.87
CA THR A 284 -16.61 -17.63 3.90
C THR A 284 -16.07 -17.36 5.30
N GLY A 285 -16.92 -16.86 6.20
CA GLY A 285 -16.55 -16.61 7.59
C GLY A 285 -15.77 -15.29 7.78
N PRO A 286 -14.84 -15.19 8.75
CA PRO A 286 -14.17 -13.93 9.06
C PRO A 286 -13.47 -13.31 7.85
N LEU A 287 -13.69 -12.03 7.61
CA LEU A 287 -13.10 -11.29 6.49
C LEU A 287 -11.59 -11.11 6.65
N PHE A 288 -11.13 -10.95 7.90
CA PHE A 288 -9.72 -10.70 8.21
C PHE A 288 -9.08 -11.92 8.85
N LEU A 289 -8.25 -12.62 8.08
CA LEU A 289 -7.63 -13.89 8.43
C LEU A 289 -6.16 -13.74 8.79
N VAL A 290 -5.69 -14.58 9.72
CA VAL A 290 -4.27 -14.62 10.11
C VAL A 290 -3.43 -15.14 8.94
N ILE A 291 -2.42 -14.35 8.56
CA ILE A 291 -1.33 -14.79 7.70
C ILE A 291 -0.25 -15.38 8.60
N ASN A 292 0.06 -16.65 8.40
CA ASN A 292 1.07 -17.29 9.22
C ASN A 292 2.48 -16.82 8.84
N LYS A 293 3.46 -17.23 9.65
CA LYS A 293 4.87 -16.91 9.42
C LYS A 293 5.43 -17.44 8.09
N ASN A 294 4.71 -18.21 7.28
CA ASN A 294 5.14 -18.67 5.97
C ASN A 294 4.44 -17.91 4.83
N GLY A 295 3.66 -16.88 5.15
CA GLY A 295 2.89 -16.11 4.18
C GLY A 295 1.60 -16.79 3.72
N ALA A 296 1.23 -17.93 4.33
CA ALA A 296 0.00 -18.64 4.00
C ALA A 296 -1.16 -18.10 4.84
N VAL A 297 -2.29 -17.89 4.17
CA VAL A 297 -3.56 -17.48 4.79
C VAL A 297 -4.15 -18.68 5.52
N THR A 298 -4.56 -18.45 6.76
CA THR A 298 -5.17 -19.48 7.62
C THR A 298 -6.67 -19.23 7.75
N THR A 299 -7.41 -20.18 8.32
CA THR A 299 -8.84 -19.99 8.61
C THR A 299 -9.11 -19.26 9.93
N GLN A 300 -8.05 -18.89 10.68
CA GLN A 300 -8.22 -18.24 11.97
C GLN A 300 -8.45 -16.73 11.82
N PRO A 301 -9.39 -16.13 12.56
CA PRO A 301 -9.62 -14.69 12.53
C PRO A 301 -8.43 -13.93 13.13
N LEU A 302 -8.15 -12.76 12.56
CA LEU A 302 -7.12 -11.86 13.04
C LEU A 302 -7.51 -11.26 14.41
N SER A 303 -6.55 -11.20 15.34
CA SER A 303 -6.80 -10.75 16.71
C SER A 303 -6.58 -9.25 16.90
N SER A 304 -7.31 -8.63 17.83
CA SER A 304 -7.12 -7.23 18.23
C SER A 304 -5.70 -6.97 18.77
N THR A 305 -5.11 -7.94 19.47
CA THR A 305 -3.73 -7.86 19.98
C THR A 305 -2.69 -7.83 18.86
N THR A 306 -2.94 -8.52 17.74
CA THR A 306 -2.09 -8.45 16.55
C THR A 306 -2.17 -7.04 15.94
N ILE A 307 -3.38 -6.54 15.72
CA ILE A 307 -3.62 -5.22 15.15
C ILE A 307 -3.07 -4.08 16.03
N SER A 308 -3.20 -4.21 17.35
CA SER A 308 -2.69 -3.19 18.28
C SER A 308 -1.15 -3.10 18.26
N ARG A 309 -0.47 -4.25 18.11
CA ARG A 309 0.98 -4.30 17.93
C ARG A 309 1.42 -3.75 16.58
N ALA A 310 0.67 -4.06 15.52
CA ALA A 310 0.89 -3.49 14.20
C ALA A 310 0.81 -1.96 14.22
N LEU A 311 -0.26 -1.41 14.81
CA LEU A 311 -0.44 0.04 14.96
C LEU A 311 0.73 0.69 15.70
N ALA A 312 1.17 0.11 16.82
CA ALA A 312 2.30 0.62 17.58
C ALA A 312 3.60 0.60 16.77
N ARG A 313 3.88 -0.50 16.06
CA ARG A 313 5.02 -0.63 15.14
C ARG A 313 4.99 0.46 14.07
N ASP A 314 3.84 0.68 13.45
CA ASP A 314 3.72 1.60 12.32
C ASP A 314 3.85 3.07 12.77
N LEU A 315 3.23 3.44 13.90
CA LEU A 315 3.40 4.77 14.49
C LEU A 315 4.84 5.05 14.94
N GLN A 316 5.52 4.05 15.50
CA GLN A 316 6.95 4.15 15.83
C GLN A 316 7.80 4.33 14.57
N GLY A 317 7.52 3.55 13.51
CA GLY A 317 8.20 3.67 12.22
C GLY A 317 8.02 5.04 11.57
N LEU A 318 6.86 5.66 11.76
CA LEU A 318 6.55 7.03 11.33
C LEU A 318 7.17 8.11 12.25
N GLY A 319 7.79 7.73 13.37
CA GLY A 319 8.45 8.67 14.28
C GLY A 319 7.50 9.39 15.26
N TYR A 320 6.26 8.92 15.43
CA TYR A 320 5.33 9.50 16.41
C TYR A 320 5.83 9.26 17.83
N LYS A 321 6.26 10.32 18.53
CA LYS A 321 6.80 10.21 19.91
C LYS A 321 5.76 9.75 20.93
N SER A 322 4.50 10.09 20.72
CA SER A 322 3.38 9.74 21.61
C SER A 322 2.56 8.57 21.08
N TRP A 323 3.17 7.65 20.32
CA TRP A 323 2.50 6.48 19.73
C TRP A 323 1.69 5.67 20.77
N ALA A 324 2.14 5.63 22.02
CA ALA A 324 1.47 4.90 23.11
C ALA A 324 0.09 5.47 23.49
N LEU A 325 -0.24 6.70 23.05
CA LEU A 325 -1.55 7.30 23.26
C LEU A 325 -2.59 6.83 22.23
N TYR A 326 -2.15 6.18 21.15
CA TYR A 326 -3.02 5.66 20.12
C TYR A 326 -3.42 4.22 20.44
N GLY A 327 -4.72 3.94 20.39
CA GLY A 327 -5.28 2.60 20.56
C GLY A 327 -6.33 2.26 19.52
N THR A 328 -7.07 1.17 19.75
CA THR A 328 -8.10 0.66 18.84
C THR A 328 -9.27 1.63 18.60
N HIS A 329 -9.45 2.64 19.46
CA HIS A 329 -10.44 3.71 19.26
C HIS A 329 -9.96 4.87 18.37
N SER A 330 -8.67 4.93 18.04
CA SER A 330 -8.10 6.07 17.29
C SER A 330 -8.71 6.18 15.89
N PHE A 331 -8.94 5.06 15.20
CA PHE A 331 -9.55 5.05 13.87
C PHE A 331 -11.01 5.50 13.89
N ARG A 332 -11.78 5.05 14.89
CA ARG A 332 -13.15 5.52 15.10
C ARG A 332 -13.19 7.04 15.34
N ARG A 333 -12.26 7.55 16.16
CA ARG A 333 -12.12 8.99 16.44
C ARG A 333 -11.69 9.76 15.19
N GLY A 334 -10.66 9.33 14.48
CA GLY A 334 -10.16 9.98 13.27
C GLY A 334 -11.20 9.98 12.15
N GLY A 335 -11.97 8.88 12.00
CA GLY A 335 -13.03 8.76 10.99
C GLY A 335 -14.20 9.70 11.24
N CYS A 336 -14.48 10.00 12.51
CA CYS A 336 -15.42 11.06 12.91
C CYS A 336 -14.91 12.45 12.54
N GLN A 337 -13.65 12.75 12.90
CA GLN A 337 -13.04 14.06 12.69
C GLN A 337 -12.91 14.38 11.20
N HIS A 338 -12.45 13.42 10.38
CA HIS A 338 -12.34 13.57 8.93
C HIS A 338 -13.68 13.90 8.28
N ARG A 339 -14.76 13.20 8.67
CA ARG A 339 -16.09 13.46 8.12
C ARG A 339 -16.60 14.85 8.45
N LEU A 340 -16.38 15.32 9.67
CA LEU A 340 -16.80 16.65 10.09
C LEU A 340 -16.00 17.76 9.41
N ARG A 341 -14.67 17.62 9.40
CA ARG A 341 -13.76 18.70 9.00
C ARG A 341 -13.53 18.73 7.49
N ASP A 342 -13.30 17.56 6.90
CA ASP A 342 -12.82 17.47 5.53
C ASP A 342 -13.96 17.15 4.56
N GLN A 343 -14.96 16.38 5.01
CA GLN A 343 -16.13 16.02 4.17
C GLN A 343 -17.35 16.93 4.42
N GLY A 344 -17.28 17.85 5.39
CA GLY A 344 -18.37 18.78 5.70
C GLY A 344 -19.64 18.13 6.26
N TRP A 345 -19.55 16.93 6.83
CA TRP A 345 -20.71 16.24 7.40
C TRP A 345 -21.20 16.96 8.66
N SER A 346 -22.52 16.96 8.88
CA SER A 346 -23.06 17.42 10.15
C SER A 346 -22.83 16.38 11.26
N PRO A 347 -22.82 16.78 12.55
CA PRO A 347 -22.78 15.84 13.67
C PRO A 347 -23.89 14.77 13.61
N GLY A 348 -25.08 15.13 13.10
CA GLY A 348 -26.19 14.20 12.93
C GLY A 348 -25.92 13.13 11.88
N MET A 349 -25.26 13.49 10.77
CA MET A 349 -24.84 12.52 9.75
C MET A 349 -23.78 11.56 10.29
N VAL A 350 -22.81 12.07 11.06
CA VAL A 350 -21.78 11.24 11.70
C VAL A 350 -22.42 10.29 12.73
N ALA A 351 -23.37 10.80 13.53
CA ALA A 351 -24.11 10.00 14.50
C ALA A 351 -24.88 8.85 13.83
N ALA A 352 -25.61 9.15 12.75
CA ALA A 352 -26.34 8.15 11.98
C ALA A 352 -25.40 7.11 11.36
N TRP A 353 -24.29 7.55 10.76
CA TRP A 353 -23.33 6.68 10.10
C TRP A 353 -22.63 5.73 11.08
N GLY A 354 -22.09 6.25 12.19
CA GLY A 354 -21.43 5.40 13.17
C GLY A 354 -22.38 4.70 14.15
N GLY A 355 -23.70 4.78 13.92
CA GLY A 355 -24.71 4.01 14.65
C GLY A 355 -24.86 4.44 16.12
N TRP A 356 -24.77 5.74 16.40
CA TRP A 356 -25.00 6.29 17.74
C TRP A 356 -26.48 6.60 17.96
N SER A 357 -27.01 6.16 19.09
CA SER A 357 -28.29 6.65 19.60
C SER A 357 -28.16 8.09 20.11
N GLN A 358 -29.29 8.78 20.33
CA GLN A 358 -29.30 10.12 20.93
C GLN A 358 -28.60 10.15 22.30
N VAL A 359 -28.70 9.06 23.09
CA VAL A 359 -28.08 8.96 24.42
C VAL A 359 -26.56 8.82 24.31
N GLU A 360 -26.06 8.14 23.27
CA GLU A 360 -24.63 7.94 23.04
C GLU A 360 -23.98 9.08 22.24
N ALA A 361 -24.76 10.04 21.73
CA ALA A 361 -24.26 11.20 21.01
C ALA A 361 -23.26 12.01 21.86
N VAL A 362 -23.42 12.03 23.20
CA VAL A 362 -22.46 12.64 24.13
C VAL A 362 -21.08 11.97 24.04
N THR A 363 -21.04 10.65 23.90
CA THR A 363 -19.79 9.89 23.71
C THR A 363 -19.16 10.22 22.36
N MET A 364 -19.97 10.40 21.31
CA MET A 364 -19.51 10.84 20.00
C MET A 364 -18.88 12.24 20.05
N PHE A 365 -19.46 13.20 20.78
CA PHE A 365 -18.87 14.54 20.91
C PHE A 365 -17.45 14.54 21.53
N ARG A 366 -17.12 13.57 22.38
CA ARG A 366 -15.75 13.39 22.91
C ARG A 366 -14.74 12.96 21.83
N TYR A 367 -15.20 12.49 20.67
CA TYR A 367 -14.32 12.25 19.52
C TYR A 367 -14.05 13.52 18.72
N PHE A 368 -14.94 14.50 18.77
CA PHE A 368 -14.76 15.79 18.08
C PHE A 368 -13.91 16.75 18.90
N TYR A 369 -14.05 16.67 20.22
CA TYR A 369 -13.41 17.56 21.18
C TYR A 369 -12.63 16.74 22.22
N SER A 370 -11.31 16.81 22.13
CA SER A 370 -10.39 16.33 23.17
C SER A 370 -9.54 17.53 23.58
N PRO A 371 -9.49 17.92 24.86
CA PRO A 371 -8.62 19.00 25.32
C PRO A 371 -7.12 18.64 25.31
N ASN A 372 -6.73 17.52 24.67
CA ASN A 372 -5.35 17.17 24.35
C ASN A 372 -5.12 17.05 22.82
N ASP A 373 -6.18 17.11 22.00
CA ASP A 373 -6.10 16.98 20.55
C ASP A 373 -6.57 18.31 19.92
N ASN A 374 -5.94 18.75 18.82
CA ASN A 374 -6.33 19.95 18.04
C ASN A 374 -6.04 21.33 18.66
N HIS A 375 -5.11 21.43 19.63
CA HIS A 375 -4.64 22.74 20.10
C HIS A 375 -4.04 23.59 18.98
N GLU A 376 -3.38 22.92 18.04
CA GLU A 376 -2.77 23.51 16.85
C GLU A 376 -3.79 24.21 15.93
N HIS A 377 -5.07 23.84 16.03
CA HIS A 377 -6.16 24.43 15.25
C HIS A 377 -7.00 25.43 16.03
N MET A 378 -6.65 25.77 17.28
CA MET A 378 -7.43 26.75 18.06
C MET A 378 -7.53 28.11 17.36
N ILE A 379 -6.50 28.48 16.60
CA ILE A 379 -6.46 29.72 15.84
C ILE A 379 -7.51 29.75 14.73
N ASP A 380 -7.81 28.59 14.11
CA ASP A 380 -8.81 28.45 13.06
C ASP A 380 -10.25 28.64 13.58
N PHE A 381 -10.45 28.52 14.90
CA PHE A 381 -11.74 28.76 15.55
C PHE A 381 -11.93 30.21 16.01
N ASP A 382 -10.88 31.04 16.02
CA ASP A 382 -11.01 32.46 16.33
C ASP A 382 -11.56 33.23 15.13
N ARG A 383 -12.89 33.39 15.10
CA ARG A 383 -13.59 34.20 14.09
C ARG A 383 -13.19 35.69 14.08
N ASN A 384 -12.40 36.14 15.05
CA ASN A 384 -11.88 37.52 15.09
C ASN A 384 -10.50 37.68 14.47
N ASP A 385 -9.82 36.61 14.05
CA ASP A 385 -8.45 36.71 13.54
C ASP A 385 -8.37 37.59 12.28
N GLY A 386 -9.35 37.44 11.37
CA GLY A 386 -9.51 38.31 10.19
C GLY A 386 -9.85 39.78 10.49
N LYS A 387 -10.31 40.11 11.71
CA LYS A 387 -10.62 41.50 12.09
C LYS A 387 -9.41 42.28 12.59
N ARG A 388 -8.34 41.59 13.00
CA ARG A 388 -7.12 42.26 13.50
C ARG A 388 -6.26 42.86 12.39
N VAL A 389 -6.33 42.31 11.18
CA VAL A 389 -5.56 42.79 10.03
C VAL A 389 -6.06 44.15 9.51
N HIS A 390 -7.29 44.57 9.85
CA HIS A 390 -7.86 45.85 9.40
C HIS A 390 -7.82 46.98 10.44
N GLN A 391 -7.27 46.75 11.63
CA GLN A 391 -7.09 47.80 12.64
C GLN A 391 -5.65 48.34 12.75
N GLY A 392 -4.72 47.85 11.90
CA GLY A 392 -3.31 48.25 11.92
C GLY A 392 -2.87 49.31 10.90
N SER A 393 -3.75 49.81 10.03
CA SER A 393 -3.36 50.77 8.96
C SER A 393 -3.82 52.21 9.18
N MET A 394 -4.22 52.59 10.40
CA MET A 394 -4.34 54.00 10.79
C MET A 394 -3.32 54.34 11.87
N GLY A 395 -2.23 54.99 11.46
CA GLY A 395 -1.37 55.72 12.37
C GLY A 395 0.11 55.57 12.06
N LEU A 396 0.61 56.34 11.09
CA LEU A 396 1.93 56.98 11.12
C LEU A 396 2.05 57.92 9.91
N LEU A 397 1.46 59.10 10.06
CA LEU A 397 1.80 60.31 9.30
C LEU A 397 1.87 61.47 10.30
N VAL A 398 2.98 61.55 11.01
CA VAL A 398 3.53 62.79 11.58
C VAL A 398 5.05 62.67 11.50
N GLY A 399 5.67 63.60 10.77
CA GLY A 399 7.09 63.67 10.45
C GLY A 399 7.26 64.42 9.14
#